data_AF-A0A2W6E049-F1
#
_entry.id   AF-A0A2W6E049-F1
#
_cell.length_a   1.000
_cell.length_b   1.000
_cell.length_c   1.000
_cell.angle_alpha   90.00
_cell.angle_beta   90.00
_cell.angle_gamma   90.00
#
_symmetry.space_group_name_H-M   'P 1'
#
loop_
_entity.id
_entity.type
_entity.pdbx_description
1 polymer ?
#
loop_
_entity_poly.entity_id
_entity_poly.type
_entity_poly.pdbx_seq_one_letter_code
_entity_poly.pdbx_strand_id
1 'polypeptide(L)'
;MTRIALVSDLPAAATLAGYLRSCGLAVDDQVPGSDAVVVLSERPDPALIEQARAGRPSLLAGPTVHAWRDYEGIHEIVGLLPGRLSPAHEVRVRRGPTAGAVADRLGDDLVLAGDRVLTIDKVLDDTAVLLTANVGLTDQPVATLRGAIATLTLGWTAETLDDPAYCRLAHRLVRQLLGISDLAPVGVGMLGYGAIGQEHTAAIGAVTGLDLAAVCDPSPLRLDAARAVTPDVRAYADADALLADPGVGLVIVSTPPNTHAEWTLRALDAGKSVVVEKPFCLTVAEADAQIEAAAERDLTLAVYQNRRWDADFLALKRAWRAGLFGEVFHYESFVGGYGHPCNYWHSHEAISGGAIYDWGSHYLDWALDLLPQPVEWVSATTHKRVWHDVTNADHTRLLMHFADGVEAEFTHSDLAAAVKPKWYVLGTRGALVGSWRHERVVGRDVVGNLAEDLLAPADSPALLDLYAGDGAVTRLAVPPRPRNAFHRELADHLLAGAPMSVTPLGSRRNVAVMEAAVRSARDGGRPQPLPGA
;
A
#
# COMPACT_ATOMS: atom_id res chain seq x y z
N MET A 1 -26.18 -6.56 8.30
CA MET A 1 -25.13 -6.09 7.38
C MET A 1 -25.66 -4.86 6.69
N THR A 2 -24.90 -3.77 6.68
CA THR A 2 -25.35 -2.49 6.09
C THR A 2 -25.46 -2.61 4.58
N ARG A 3 -26.58 -2.17 4.01
CA ARG A 3 -26.89 -2.29 2.58
C ARG A 3 -26.72 -0.96 1.86
N ILE A 4 -25.93 -0.96 0.80
CA ILE A 4 -25.62 0.20 -0.04
C ILE A 4 -26.16 -0.05 -1.44
N ALA A 5 -26.99 0.86 -1.95
CA ALA A 5 -27.39 0.87 -3.35
C ALA A 5 -26.37 1.70 -4.15
N LEU A 6 -25.57 1.07 -5.02
CA LEU A 6 -24.70 1.76 -5.96
C LEU A 6 -25.40 1.86 -7.32
N VAL A 7 -25.84 3.06 -7.68
CA VAL A 7 -26.47 3.34 -8.97
C VAL A 7 -25.47 4.06 -9.87
N SER A 8 -25.15 3.44 -11.01
CA SER A 8 -24.18 4.00 -11.95
C SER A 8 -24.48 3.63 -13.40
N ASP A 9 -24.22 4.57 -14.31
CA ASP A 9 -24.14 4.34 -15.75
C ASP A 9 -22.69 4.28 -16.28
N LEU A 10 -21.71 4.27 -15.38
CA LEU A 10 -20.28 4.20 -15.69
C LEU A 10 -19.75 2.76 -15.52
N PRO A 11 -19.10 2.16 -16.54
CA PRO A 11 -18.55 0.81 -16.45
C PRO A 11 -17.55 0.58 -15.30
N ALA A 12 -16.77 1.61 -14.95
CA ALA A 12 -15.75 1.53 -13.90
C ALA A 12 -16.32 1.53 -12.46
N ALA A 13 -17.64 1.64 -12.29
CA ALA A 13 -18.28 1.54 -10.97
C ALA A 13 -18.11 0.16 -10.32
N ALA A 14 -17.79 -0.88 -11.09
CA ALA A 14 -17.55 -2.24 -10.59
C ALA A 14 -16.39 -2.30 -9.59
N THR A 15 -15.32 -1.52 -9.81
CA THR A 15 -14.16 -1.46 -8.90
C THR A 15 -14.56 -0.89 -7.55
N LEU A 16 -15.30 0.22 -7.53
CA LEU A 16 -15.83 0.82 -6.31
C LEU A 16 -16.79 -0.15 -5.58
N ALA A 17 -17.68 -0.83 -6.32
CA ALA A 17 -18.57 -1.84 -5.74
C ALA A 17 -17.79 -2.98 -5.08
N GLY A 18 -16.75 -3.50 -5.75
CA GLY A 18 -15.87 -4.53 -5.22
C GLY A 18 -15.15 -4.08 -3.95
N TYR A 19 -14.63 -2.85 -3.95
CA TYR A 19 -13.97 -2.27 -2.78
C TYR A 19 -14.93 -2.14 -1.60
N LEU A 20 -16.12 -1.57 -1.78
CA LEU A 20 -17.11 -1.42 -0.71
C LEU A 20 -17.54 -2.78 -0.14
N ARG A 21 -17.68 -3.82 -0.99
CA ARG A 21 -17.93 -5.20 -0.53
C ARG A 21 -16.79 -5.75 0.31
N SER A 22 -15.54 -5.48 -0.07
CA SER A 22 -14.37 -5.89 0.71
C SER A 22 -14.28 -5.19 2.08
N CYS A 23 -14.96 -4.05 2.25
CA CYS A 23 -15.14 -3.39 3.55
C CYS A 23 -16.28 -3.98 4.40
N GLY A 24 -16.89 -5.10 3.98
CA GLY A 24 -18.00 -5.74 4.70
C GLY A 24 -19.38 -5.10 4.47
N LEU A 25 -19.54 -4.29 3.41
CA LEU A 25 -20.84 -3.70 3.03
C LEU A 25 -21.57 -4.60 2.03
N ALA A 26 -22.89 -4.72 2.14
CA ALA A 26 -23.71 -5.38 1.14
C ALA A 26 -24.02 -4.39 0.02
N VAL A 27 -23.47 -4.59 -1.19
CA VAL A 27 -23.59 -3.64 -2.30
C VAL A 27 -24.36 -4.25 -3.47
N ASP A 28 -25.49 -3.64 -3.80
CA ASP A 28 -26.37 -3.97 -4.93
C ASP A 28 -26.84 -2.69 -5.65
N ASP A 29 -27.70 -2.82 -6.66
CA ASP A 29 -28.31 -1.69 -7.39
C ASP A 29 -29.73 -1.37 -6.89
N GLN A 30 -30.21 -2.06 -5.86
CA GLN A 30 -31.58 -1.98 -5.38
C GLN A 30 -31.72 -0.83 -4.38
N VAL A 31 -32.26 0.26 -4.87
CA VAL A 31 -32.51 1.47 -4.07
C VAL A 31 -33.52 1.23 -2.94
N PRO A 32 -34.69 0.55 -3.10
CA PRO A 32 -35.65 0.41 -2.00
C PRO A 32 -35.16 -0.47 -0.84
N GLY A 33 -34.96 0.11 0.35
CA GLY A 33 -34.51 -0.61 1.55
C GLY A 33 -33.00 -0.63 1.78
N SER A 34 -32.22 0.15 1.03
CA SER A 34 -30.80 0.39 1.33
C SER A 34 -30.64 1.47 2.40
N ASP A 35 -29.59 1.34 3.22
CA ASP A 35 -29.25 2.29 4.28
C ASP A 35 -28.65 3.60 3.72
N ALA A 36 -27.93 3.50 2.61
CA ALA A 36 -27.45 4.64 1.84
C ALA A 36 -27.48 4.36 0.32
N VAL A 37 -27.40 5.44 -0.47
CA VAL A 37 -27.31 5.39 -1.93
C VAL A 37 -26.00 6.05 -2.37
N VAL A 38 -25.23 5.37 -3.19
CA VAL A 38 -24.07 5.94 -3.88
C VAL A 38 -24.46 6.12 -5.34
N VAL A 39 -24.40 7.35 -5.83
CA VAL A 39 -24.74 7.69 -7.21
C VAL A 39 -23.48 8.11 -7.94
N LEU A 40 -23.19 7.40 -9.04
CA LEU A 40 -22.08 7.69 -9.94
C LEU A 40 -22.63 7.68 -11.37
N SER A 41 -23.30 8.77 -11.75
CA SER A 41 -24.04 8.89 -13.00
C SER A 41 -23.65 10.15 -13.79
N GLU A 42 -23.58 10.03 -15.12
CA GLU A 42 -23.53 11.17 -16.06
C GLU A 42 -24.92 11.66 -16.48
N ARG A 43 -25.97 10.96 -16.07
CA ARG A 43 -27.36 11.27 -16.40
C ARG A 43 -28.16 11.72 -15.16
N PRO A 44 -29.02 12.74 -15.29
CA PRO A 44 -29.97 13.09 -14.25
C PRO A 44 -31.01 11.98 -14.07
N ASP A 45 -31.31 11.65 -12.81
CA ASP A 45 -32.39 10.75 -12.43
C ASP A 45 -33.31 11.45 -11.43
N PRO A 46 -34.51 11.91 -11.85
CA PRO A 46 -35.45 12.59 -10.97
C PRO A 46 -35.81 11.80 -9.72
N ALA A 47 -35.86 10.46 -9.78
CA ALA A 47 -36.21 9.64 -8.63
C ALA A 47 -35.12 9.66 -7.55
N LEU A 48 -33.84 9.61 -7.96
CA LEU A 48 -32.71 9.72 -7.03
C LEU A 48 -32.57 11.12 -6.46
N ILE A 49 -32.83 12.15 -7.27
CA ILE A 49 -32.81 13.55 -6.82
C ILE A 49 -33.88 13.79 -5.74
N GLU A 50 -35.10 13.32 -5.95
CA GLU A 50 -36.17 13.49 -4.96
C GLU A 50 -35.91 12.69 -3.67
N GLN A 51 -35.23 11.54 -3.74
CA GLN A 51 -34.78 10.83 -2.54
C GLN A 51 -33.71 11.62 -1.77
N ALA A 52 -32.73 12.18 -2.47
CA ALA A 52 -31.74 13.06 -1.86
C ALA A 52 -32.42 14.28 -1.20
N ARG A 53 -33.41 14.89 -1.87
CA ARG A 53 -34.23 15.99 -1.33
C ARG A 53 -35.01 15.58 -0.08
N ALA A 54 -35.50 14.35 -0.03
CA ALA A 54 -36.19 13.79 1.14
C ALA A 54 -35.25 13.46 2.32
N GLY A 55 -33.95 13.76 2.21
CA GLY A 55 -32.98 13.56 3.29
C GLY A 55 -32.47 12.12 3.39
N ARG A 56 -32.57 11.34 2.31
CA ARG A 56 -32.00 10.00 2.26
C ARG A 56 -30.45 10.06 2.23
N PRO A 57 -29.74 9.29 3.07
CA PRO A 57 -28.27 9.20 3.03
C PRO A 57 -27.77 8.91 1.61
N SER A 58 -27.11 9.88 0.99
CA SER A 58 -26.70 9.80 -0.41
C SER A 58 -25.29 10.36 -0.63
N LEU A 59 -24.43 9.58 -1.29
CA LEU A 59 -23.14 10.04 -1.82
C LEU A 59 -23.27 10.32 -3.31
N LEU A 60 -23.14 11.58 -3.72
CA LEU A 60 -23.10 11.99 -5.12
C LEU A 60 -21.63 12.08 -5.58
N ALA A 61 -21.19 11.09 -6.34
CA ALA A 61 -19.79 10.91 -6.72
C ALA A 61 -19.52 11.25 -8.20
N GLY A 62 -18.27 11.57 -8.53
CA GLY A 62 -17.80 11.80 -9.90
C GLY A 62 -18.63 12.86 -10.64
N PRO A 63 -19.16 12.56 -11.83
CA PRO A 63 -19.88 13.54 -12.65
C PRO A 63 -21.28 13.88 -12.14
N THR A 64 -21.81 13.21 -11.11
CA THR A 64 -23.23 13.31 -10.74
C THR A 64 -23.70 14.71 -10.38
N VAL A 65 -22.95 15.43 -9.53
CA VAL A 65 -23.32 16.81 -9.15
C VAL A 65 -23.35 17.72 -10.39
N HIS A 66 -22.43 17.53 -11.32
CA HIS A 66 -22.41 18.28 -12.57
C HIS A 66 -23.54 17.88 -13.52
N ALA A 67 -23.86 16.59 -13.62
CA ALA A 67 -24.96 16.09 -14.45
C ALA A 67 -26.32 16.59 -13.98
N TRP A 68 -26.47 16.84 -12.68
CA TRP A 68 -27.72 17.29 -12.05
C TRP A 68 -27.84 18.83 -11.96
N ARG A 69 -26.85 19.58 -12.46
CA ARG A 69 -26.75 21.04 -12.27
C ARG A 69 -27.95 21.86 -12.77
N ASP A 70 -28.63 21.38 -13.80
CA ASP A 70 -29.75 22.06 -14.44
C ASP A 70 -31.10 21.66 -13.81
N TYR A 71 -31.08 20.76 -12.81
CA TYR A 71 -32.28 20.36 -12.07
C TYR A 71 -32.64 21.40 -11.00
N GLU A 72 -33.91 21.79 -10.97
CA GLU A 72 -34.39 22.84 -10.08
C GLU A 72 -34.15 22.48 -8.60
N GLY A 73 -33.53 23.40 -7.85
CA GLY A 73 -33.25 23.23 -6.42
C GLY A 73 -32.12 22.26 -6.08
N ILE A 74 -31.31 21.77 -7.05
CA ILE A 74 -30.16 20.90 -6.73
C ILE A 74 -29.17 21.58 -5.77
N HIS A 75 -28.93 22.88 -5.95
CA HIS A 75 -28.05 23.67 -5.10
C HIS A 75 -28.58 23.78 -3.65
N GLU A 76 -29.89 23.67 -3.44
CA GLU A 76 -30.51 23.61 -2.11
C GLU A 76 -30.32 22.24 -1.45
N ILE A 77 -30.10 21.18 -2.24
CA ILE A 77 -29.83 19.83 -1.72
C ILE A 77 -28.37 19.75 -1.31
N VAL A 78 -27.45 20.04 -2.24
CA VAL A 78 -26.00 19.86 -2.04
C VAL A 78 -25.30 21.06 -1.40
N GLY A 79 -25.91 22.25 -1.44
CA GLY A 79 -25.31 23.50 -0.94
C GLY A 79 -24.20 24.08 -1.80
N LEU A 80 -24.15 23.67 -3.07
CA LEU A 80 -23.08 23.94 -4.02
C LEU A 80 -23.67 24.43 -5.35
N LEU A 81 -23.00 25.39 -5.99
CA LEU A 81 -23.23 25.72 -7.40
C LEU A 81 -22.09 25.14 -8.25
N PRO A 82 -22.37 24.12 -9.09
CA PRO A 82 -21.36 23.52 -9.95
C PRO A 82 -21.02 24.45 -11.12
N GLY A 83 -19.73 24.73 -11.29
CA GLY A 83 -19.20 25.60 -12.34
C GLY A 83 -18.55 24.83 -13.48
N ARG A 84 -17.33 25.24 -13.86
CA ARG A 84 -16.56 24.67 -14.97
C ARG A 84 -15.77 23.45 -14.52
N LEU A 85 -15.50 22.58 -15.48
CA LEU A 85 -14.66 21.40 -15.27
C LEU A 85 -13.23 21.69 -15.76
N SER A 86 -12.23 21.34 -14.94
CA SER A 86 -10.83 21.45 -15.35
C SER A 86 -10.47 20.44 -16.46
N PRO A 87 -9.37 20.65 -17.20
CA PRO A 87 -8.70 19.57 -17.91
C PRO A 87 -8.31 18.43 -16.95
N ALA A 88 -8.06 17.24 -17.50
CA ALA A 88 -7.51 16.14 -16.71
C ALA A 88 -6.06 16.47 -16.31
N HIS A 89 -5.74 16.30 -15.03
CA HIS A 89 -4.41 16.59 -14.48
C HIS A 89 -4.19 15.82 -13.17
N GLU A 90 -2.97 15.90 -12.63
CA GLU A 90 -2.69 15.41 -11.28
C GLU A 90 -3.45 16.28 -10.26
N VAL A 91 -4.35 15.65 -9.51
CA VAL A 91 -5.14 16.29 -8.46
C VAL A 91 -4.54 15.95 -7.10
N ARG A 92 -4.22 16.99 -6.32
CA ARG A 92 -3.74 16.88 -4.94
C ARG A 92 -4.87 17.20 -3.98
N VAL A 93 -5.39 16.17 -3.34
CA VAL A 93 -6.49 16.26 -2.37
C VAL A 93 -5.92 16.48 -0.98
N ARG A 94 -6.49 17.47 -0.28
CA ARG A 94 -6.07 17.95 1.04
C ARG A 94 -7.21 17.97 2.04
N ARG A 95 -6.86 18.00 3.32
CA ARG A 95 -7.79 18.18 4.43
C ARG A 95 -8.51 19.52 4.32
N GLY A 96 -9.84 19.48 4.27
CA GLY A 96 -10.70 20.66 4.40
C GLY A 96 -10.89 21.10 5.85
N PRO A 97 -11.48 22.29 6.09
CA PRO A 97 -11.63 22.88 7.41
C PRO A 97 -12.47 22.03 8.37
N THR A 98 -13.41 21.24 7.85
CA THR A 98 -14.37 20.45 8.64
C THR A 98 -14.24 18.94 8.39
N ALA A 99 -13.07 18.48 7.93
CA ALA A 99 -12.88 17.11 7.46
C ALA A 99 -13.18 16.01 8.48
N GLY A 100 -12.92 16.25 9.77
CA GLY A 100 -13.06 15.24 10.83
C GLY A 100 -12.36 13.92 10.46
N ALA A 101 -13.02 12.80 10.79
CA ALA A 101 -12.53 11.45 10.55
C ALA A 101 -12.33 11.11 9.06
N VAL A 102 -13.03 11.80 8.14
CA VAL A 102 -12.90 11.56 6.69
C VAL A 102 -11.47 11.82 6.21
N ALA A 103 -10.76 12.77 6.81
CA ALA A 103 -9.37 13.05 6.46
C ALA A 103 -8.31 12.36 7.34
N ASP A 104 -8.70 11.64 8.38
CA ASP A 104 -7.73 11.03 9.30
C ASP A 104 -6.91 9.97 8.55
N ARG A 105 -5.59 9.95 8.70
CA ARG A 105 -4.71 8.99 7.98
C ARG A 105 -4.69 9.10 6.43
N LEU A 106 -5.21 10.16 5.81
CA LEU A 106 -5.02 10.40 4.35
C LEU A 106 -3.56 10.64 3.97
N GLY A 107 -2.77 11.18 4.90
CA GLY A 107 -1.42 11.69 4.63
C GLY A 107 -1.41 13.19 4.31
N ASP A 108 -0.22 13.70 3.97
CA ASP A 108 -0.01 15.14 3.73
C ASP A 108 -0.76 15.62 2.47
N ASP A 109 -0.64 14.89 1.36
CA ASP A 109 -1.41 15.09 0.12
C ASP A 109 -1.80 13.71 -0.43
N LEU A 110 -3.08 13.50 -0.74
CA LEU A 110 -3.50 12.37 -1.58
C LEU A 110 -3.40 12.77 -3.05
N VAL A 111 -2.73 11.96 -3.88
CA VAL A 111 -2.46 12.30 -5.28
C VAL A 111 -3.20 11.36 -6.22
N LEU A 112 -4.14 11.90 -7.01
CA LEU A 112 -4.82 11.21 -8.10
C LEU A 112 -4.22 11.68 -9.43
N ALA A 113 -3.72 10.78 -10.26
CA ALA A 113 -2.81 11.14 -11.36
C ALA A 113 -3.48 11.80 -12.58
N GLY A 114 -4.76 11.55 -12.81
CA GLY A 114 -5.42 11.91 -14.06
C GLY A 114 -6.91 12.18 -13.92
N ASP A 115 -7.30 13.03 -12.96
CA ASP A 115 -8.71 13.37 -12.74
C ASP A 115 -9.03 14.81 -13.16
N ARG A 116 -10.32 15.14 -13.13
CA ARG A 116 -10.84 16.49 -13.35
C ARG A 116 -11.44 17.03 -12.06
N VAL A 117 -11.30 18.33 -11.86
CA VAL A 117 -11.90 19.03 -10.71
C VAL A 117 -12.99 19.95 -11.22
N LEU A 118 -14.19 19.77 -10.67
CA LEU A 118 -15.31 20.67 -10.86
C LEU A 118 -15.07 21.91 -9.99
N THR A 119 -15.04 23.10 -10.58
CA THR A 119 -15.02 24.35 -9.80
C THR A 119 -16.38 24.54 -9.15
N ILE A 120 -16.42 24.85 -7.87
CA ILE A 120 -17.65 24.89 -7.10
C ILE A 120 -17.70 26.18 -6.28
N ASP A 121 -18.81 26.90 -6.37
CA ASP A 121 -19.12 27.96 -5.44
C ASP A 121 -19.95 27.39 -4.29
N LYS A 122 -19.41 27.41 -3.07
CA LYS A 122 -20.19 27.09 -1.86
C LYS A 122 -21.19 28.22 -1.64
N VAL A 123 -22.48 27.90 -1.65
CA VAL A 123 -23.55 28.89 -1.53
C VAL A 123 -24.36 28.81 -0.24
N LEU A 124 -24.29 27.70 0.48
CA LEU A 124 -24.98 27.53 1.77
C LEU A 124 -23.97 27.30 2.90
N ASP A 125 -24.11 28.07 3.99
CA ASP A 125 -23.18 28.06 5.13
C ASP A 125 -23.13 26.72 5.86
N ASP A 126 -24.26 26.00 5.90
CA ASP A 126 -24.45 24.68 6.52
C ASP A 126 -23.77 23.52 5.76
N THR A 127 -23.09 23.80 4.66
CA THR A 127 -22.31 22.80 3.90
C THR A 127 -20.89 22.69 4.44
N ALA A 128 -20.58 21.55 5.07
CA ALA A 128 -19.24 21.25 5.54
C ALA A 128 -18.31 20.94 4.35
N VAL A 129 -17.12 21.55 4.32
CA VAL A 129 -16.07 21.25 3.33
C VAL A 129 -15.10 20.25 3.96
N LEU A 130 -15.17 19.01 3.49
CA LEU A 130 -14.39 17.91 4.06
C LEU A 130 -13.01 17.82 3.41
N LEU A 131 -12.93 17.96 2.10
CA LEU A 131 -11.68 17.87 1.34
C LEU A 131 -11.62 18.96 0.27
N THR A 132 -10.41 19.41 -0.04
CA THR A 132 -10.15 20.41 -1.07
C THR A 132 -9.09 19.94 -2.06
N ALA A 133 -9.06 20.54 -3.25
CA ALA A 133 -7.96 20.43 -4.19
C ALA A 133 -7.65 21.81 -4.79
N ASN A 134 -6.38 22.14 -4.97
CA ASN A 134 -6.00 23.44 -5.53
C ASN A 134 -6.08 23.43 -7.06
N VAL A 135 -6.90 24.32 -7.63
CA VAL A 135 -7.05 24.50 -9.07
C VAL A 135 -7.01 25.98 -9.39
N GLY A 136 -6.09 26.38 -10.28
CA GLY A 136 -5.93 27.78 -10.65
C GLY A 136 -5.64 28.68 -9.45
N LEU A 137 -4.79 28.23 -8.53
CA LEU A 137 -4.43 28.93 -7.29
C LEU A 137 -5.59 29.10 -6.29
N THR A 138 -6.70 28.38 -6.47
CA THR A 138 -7.86 28.42 -5.58
C THR A 138 -8.15 27.03 -5.04
N ASP A 139 -8.38 26.91 -3.73
CA ASP A 139 -8.80 25.65 -3.13
C ASP A 139 -10.28 25.40 -3.41
N GLN A 140 -10.55 24.42 -4.28
CA GLN A 140 -11.88 23.99 -4.65
C GLN A 140 -12.34 22.87 -3.71
N PRO A 141 -13.57 22.91 -3.16
CA PRO A 141 -14.15 21.78 -2.47
C PRO A 141 -14.21 20.58 -3.41
N VAL A 142 -13.72 19.42 -2.96
CA VAL A 142 -13.82 18.15 -3.71
C VAL A 142 -14.58 17.07 -2.96
N ALA A 143 -14.75 17.25 -1.65
CA ALA A 143 -15.73 16.50 -0.88
C ALA A 143 -16.44 17.39 0.13
N THR A 144 -17.76 17.28 0.21
CA THR A 144 -18.59 18.04 1.14
C THR A 144 -19.62 17.16 1.83
N LEU A 145 -20.18 17.66 2.93
CA LEU A 145 -21.30 17.04 3.62
C LEU A 145 -22.32 18.11 4.02
N ARG A 146 -23.59 17.86 3.73
CA ARG A 146 -24.71 18.69 4.14
C ARG A 146 -25.89 17.81 4.49
N GLY A 147 -26.30 17.82 5.76
CA GLY A 147 -27.33 16.91 6.27
C GLY A 147 -26.97 15.45 5.95
N ALA A 148 -27.83 14.76 5.22
CA ALA A 148 -27.63 13.38 4.78
C ALA A 148 -26.99 13.25 3.37
N ILE A 149 -26.45 14.34 2.81
CA ILE A 149 -25.91 14.36 1.45
C ILE A 149 -24.41 14.63 1.49
N ALA A 150 -23.63 13.68 1.00
CA ALA A 150 -22.21 13.86 0.76
C ALA A 150 -21.96 14.03 -0.73
N THR A 151 -20.99 14.86 -1.09
CA THR A 151 -20.49 14.94 -2.47
C THR A 151 -19.03 14.51 -2.51
N LEU A 152 -18.64 13.83 -3.59
CA LEU A 152 -17.25 13.56 -3.96
C LEU A 152 -17.11 13.87 -5.43
N THR A 153 -16.68 15.08 -5.78
CA THR A 153 -16.71 15.56 -7.17
C THR A 153 -15.51 15.10 -8.00
N LEU A 154 -14.80 14.09 -7.51
CA LEU A 154 -13.69 13.38 -8.14
C LEU A 154 -14.21 12.03 -8.66
N GLY A 155 -13.48 11.42 -9.60
CA GLY A 155 -13.88 10.18 -10.27
C GLY A 155 -14.47 10.41 -11.66
N TRP A 156 -13.87 11.30 -12.45
CA TRP A 156 -14.27 11.56 -13.84
C TRP A 156 -13.62 10.63 -14.85
N THR A 157 -12.53 9.97 -14.46
CA THR A 157 -11.75 9.08 -15.33
C THR A 157 -11.77 7.66 -14.81
N ALA A 158 -11.69 6.69 -15.72
CA ALA A 158 -11.57 5.28 -15.36
C ALA A 158 -10.35 5.04 -14.45
N GLU A 159 -9.23 5.71 -14.74
CA GLU A 159 -8.02 5.67 -13.92
C GLU A 159 -8.30 6.05 -12.45
N THR A 160 -9.11 7.09 -12.21
CA THR A 160 -9.45 7.51 -10.85
C THR A 160 -10.42 6.54 -10.17
N LEU A 161 -11.42 6.04 -10.90
CA LEU A 161 -12.39 5.08 -10.37
C LEU A 161 -11.73 3.74 -10.02
N ASP A 162 -10.65 3.39 -10.70
CA ASP A 162 -9.82 2.20 -10.43
C ASP A 162 -8.74 2.45 -9.35
N ASP A 163 -8.58 3.69 -8.88
CA ASP A 163 -7.60 4.01 -7.83
C ASP A 163 -8.11 3.56 -6.45
N PRO A 164 -7.37 2.68 -5.72
CA PRO A 164 -7.76 2.26 -4.38
C PRO A 164 -7.90 3.42 -3.39
N ALA A 165 -7.14 4.50 -3.56
CA ALA A 165 -7.25 5.67 -2.70
C ALA A 165 -8.55 6.45 -2.92
N TYR A 166 -9.04 6.51 -4.16
CA TYR A 166 -10.37 7.05 -4.45
C TYR A 166 -11.46 6.19 -3.80
N CYS A 167 -11.38 4.86 -3.97
CA CYS A 167 -12.35 3.95 -3.36
C CYS A 167 -12.38 4.05 -1.83
N ARG A 168 -11.19 4.21 -1.21
CA ARG A 168 -11.04 4.46 0.23
C ARG A 168 -11.71 5.77 0.67
N LEU A 169 -11.58 6.84 -0.11
CA LEU A 169 -12.29 8.11 0.15
C LEU A 169 -13.82 7.95 0.07
N ALA A 170 -14.32 7.28 -0.98
CA ALA A 170 -15.74 7.01 -1.13
C ALA A 170 -16.27 6.18 0.06
N HIS A 171 -15.55 5.15 0.49
CA HIS A 171 -15.89 4.36 1.67
C HIS A 171 -15.97 5.20 2.95
N ARG A 172 -15.01 6.11 3.18
CA ARG A 172 -15.02 7.01 4.34
C ARG A 172 -16.23 7.94 4.34
N LEU A 173 -16.61 8.47 3.18
CA LEU A 173 -17.81 9.29 3.05
C LEU A 173 -19.09 8.48 3.28
N VAL A 174 -19.15 7.24 2.80
CA VAL A 174 -20.27 6.32 3.08
C VAL A 174 -20.38 6.04 4.58
N ARG A 175 -19.27 5.76 5.28
CA ARG A 175 -19.27 5.59 6.74
C ARG A 175 -19.76 6.85 7.47
N GLN A 176 -19.29 8.03 7.04
CA GLN A 176 -19.72 9.31 7.59
C GLN A 176 -21.23 9.52 7.43
N LEU A 177 -21.80 9.19 6.26
CA LEU A 177 -23.24 9.26 6.00
C LEU A 177 -24.07 8.34 6.89
N LEU A 178 -23.51 7.18 7.21
CA LEU A 178 -24.15 6.16 8.06
C LEU A 178 -23.94 6.40 9.55
N GLY A 179 -23.19 7.44 9.93
CA GLY A 179 -22.82 7.71 11.33
C GLY A 179 -21.89 6.64 11.93
N ILE A 180 -21.19 5.88 11.09
CA ILE A 180 -20.26 4.83 11.55
C ILE A 180 -18.93 5.49 11.92
N SER A 181 -18.56 5.36 13.19
CA SER A 181 -17.28 5.84 13.73
C SER A 181 -16.21 4.75 13.71
N ASP A 182 -14.94 5.16 13.81
CA ASP A 182 -13.81 4.24 13.97
C ASP A 182 -13.86 3.52 15.32
N LEU A 183 -13.27 2.33 15.37
CA LEU A 183 -13.01 1.61 16.61
C LEU A 183 -11.95 2.33 17.47
N ALA A 184 -11.80 1.88 18.72
CA ALA A 184 -10.79 2.42 19.63
C ALA A 184 -9.36 2.19 19.10
N PRO A 185 -8.40 3.09 19.39
CA PRO A 185 -7.00 2.88 19.06
C PRO A 185 -6.46 1.51 19.51
N VAL A 186 -5.55 0.95 18.71
CA VAL A 186 -4.99 -0.39 18.95
C VAL A 186 -3.61 -0.26 19.61
N GLY A 187 -3.48 -0.87 20.79
CA GLY A 187 -2.19 -1.01 21.45
C GLY A 187 -1.28 -2.00 20.71
N VAL A 188 -0.10 -1.55 20.31
CA VAL A 188 0.89 -2.28 19.54
C VAL A 188 2.01 -2.78 20.44
N GLY A 189 2.30 -4.08 20.37
CA GLY A 189 3.47 -4.71 20.95
C GLY A 189 4.54 -4.95 19.90
N MET A 190 5.77 -4.48 20.13
CA MET A 190 6.91 -4.73 19.24
C MET A 190 7.74 -5.91 19.75
N LEU A 191 7.87 -6.97 18.98
CA LEU A 191 8.70 -8.13 19.28
C LEU A 191 9.99 -8.05 18.46
N GLY A 192 11.09 -7.68 19.11
CA GLY A 192 12.38 -7.33 18.48
C GLY A 192 12.51 -5.82 18.25
N TYR A 193 13.40 -5.16 18.99
CA TYR A 193 13.60 -3.70 18.91
C TYR A 193 14.92 -3.33 18.25
N GLY A 194 15.12 -3.84 17.03
CA GLY A 194 16.26 -3.49 16.17
C GLY A 194 16.08 -2.15 15.44
N ALA A 195 16.89 -1.90 14.41
CA ALA A 195 16.77 -0.67 13.58
C ALA A 195 15.35 -0.51 13.01
N ILE A 196 14.78 -1.59 12.46
CA ILE A 196 13.42 -1.60 11.92
C ILE A 196 12.36 -1.40 13.02
N GLY A 197 12.60 -1.88 14.24
CA GLY A 197 11.73 -1.60 15.39
C GLY A 197 11.63 -0.10 15.71
N GLN A 198 12.71 0.66 15.51
CA GLN A 198 12.71 2.12 15.66
C GLN A 198 11.91 2.80 14.53
N GLU A 199 12.05 2.33 13.29
CA GLU A 199 11.26 2.84 12.16
C GLU A 199 9.75 2.60 12.36
N HIS A 200 9.36 1.39 12.79
CA HIS A 200 7.98 1.13 13.15
C HIS A 200 7.50 2.02 14.30
N THR A 201 8.33 2.25 15.33
CA THR A 201 7.97 3.12 16.46
C THR A 201 7.66 4.54 16.00
N ALA A 202 8.51 5.10 15.13
CA ALA A 202 8.27 6.41 14.54
C ALA A 202 7.00 6.43 13.68
N ALA A 203 6.75 5.38 12.89
CA ALA A 203 5.56 5.27 12.06
C ALA A 203 4.28 5.10 12.88
N ILE A 204 4.29 4.31 13.96
CA ILE A 204 3.18 4.15 14.90
C ILE A 204 2.83 5.49 15.53
N GLY A 205 3.81 6.19 16.11
CA GLY A 205 3.58 7.49 16.75
C GLY A 205 3.11 8.59 15.78
N ALA A 206 3.31 8.41 14.47
CA ALA A 206 2.88 9.34 13.44
C ALA A 206 1.50 9.00 12.82
N VAL A 207 0.88 7.87 13.18
CA VAL A 207 -0.39 7.41 12.61
C VAL A 207 -1.46 7.31 13.70
N THR A 208 -2.48 8.16 13.60
CA THR A 208 -3.62 8.15 14.52
C THR A 208 -4.30 6.79 14.58
N GLY A 209 -4.48 6.27 15.80
CA GLY A 209 -5.19 5.03 16.07
C GLY A 209 -4.30 3.80 16.25
N LEU A 210 -2.98 3.97 16.21
CA LEU A 210 -1.99 2.99 16.64
C LEU A 210 -1.18 3.57 17.81
N ASP A 211 -1.03 2.82 18.89
CA ASP A 211 -0.30 3.28 20.07
C ASP A 211 0.78 2.25 20.44
N LEU A 212 2.06 2.64 20.52
CA LEU A 212 3.11 1.71 20.96
C LEU A 212 2.95 1.43 22.47
N ALA A 213 2.33 0.31 22.80
CA ALA A 213 1.94 -0.05 24.16
C ALA A 213 2.99 -0.91 24.88
N ALA A 214 3.77 -1.69 24.13
CA ALA A 214 4.79 -2.58 24.66
C ALA A 214 5.94 -2.83 23.68
N VAL A 215 7.13 -3.11 24.21
CA VAL A 215 8.30 -3.57 23.47
C VAL A 215 8.89 -4.80 24.15
N CYS A 216 9.40 -5.75 23.37
CA CYS A 216 10.10 -6.92 23.85
C CYS A 216 11.42 -7.10 23.11
N ASP A 217 12.51 -7.20 23.85
CA ASP A 217 13.84 -7.54 23.33
C ASP A 217 14.70 -8.12 24.46
N PRO A 218 15.50 -9.18 24.21
CA PRO A 218 16.40 -9.72 25.23
C PRO A 218 17.51 -8.74 25.64
N SER A 219 17.81 -7.71 24.85
CA SER A 219 18.84 -6.71 25.13
C SER A 219 18.28 -5.56 25.98
N PRO A 220 18.75 -5.35 27.22
CA PRO A 220 18.34 -4.21 28.04
C PRO A 220 18.62 -2.86 27.36
N LEU A 221 19.71 -2.76 26.58
CA LEU A 221 20.05 -1.53 25.85
C LEU A 221 18.99 -1.15 24.82
N ARG A 222 18.34 -2.13 24.19
CA ARG A 222 17.26 -1.88 23.22
C ARG A 222 15.97 -1.48 23.93
N LEU A 223 15.68 -2.08 25.08
CA LEU A 223 14.55 -1.68 25.92
C LEU A 223 14.71 -0.23 26.43
N ASP A 224 15.92 0.14 26.86
CA ASP A 224 16.24 1.50 27.28
C ASP A 224 16.14 2.49 26.11
N ALA A 225 16.59 2.11 24.91
CA ALA A 225 16.42 2.91 23.70
C ALA A 225 14.94 3.14 23.35
N ALA A 226 14.09 2.13 23.53
CA ALA A 226 12.64 2.27 23.33
C ALA A 226 12.02 3.27 24.32
N ARG A 227 12.37 3.18 25.61
CA ARG A 227 11.91 4.10 26.65
C ARG A 227 12.40 5.53 26.44
N ALA A 228 13.58 5.72 25.85
CA ALA A 228 14.07 7.05 25.54
C ALA A 228 13.19 7.79 24.50
N VAL A 229 12.58 7.04 23.58
CA VAL A 229 11.67 7.57 22.55
C VAL A 229 10.22 7.61 23.04
N THR A 230 9.80 6.58 23.77
CA THR A 230 8.43 6.42 24.30
C THR A 230 8.51 6.14 25.81
N PRO A 231 8.57 7.16 26.67
CA PRO A 231 8.84 7.00 28.12
C PRO A 231 7.92 6.03 28.85
N ASP A 232 6.64 6.00 28.48
CA ASP A 232 5.62 5.17 29.13
C ASP A 232 5.47 3.76 28.53
N VAL A 233 6.35 3.38 27.58
CA VAL A 233 6.27 2.06 26.95
C VAL A 233 6.62 0.96 27.94
N ARG A 234 5.76 -0.08 27.99
CA ARG A 234 6.04 -1.27 28.80
C ARG A 234 7.13 -2.09 28.12
N ALA A 235 8.16 -2.47 28.87
CA ALA A 235 9.30 -3.19 28.33
C ALA A 235 9.35 -4.59 28.94
N TYR A 236 9.46 -5.59 28.08
CA TYR A 236 9.52 -7.00 28.43
C TYR A 236 10.84 -7.59 27.94
N ALA A 237 11.46 -8.46 28.74
CA ALA A 237 12.59 -9.29 28.30
C ALA A 237 12.13 -10.68 27.82
N ASP A 238 10.88 -11.02 28.08
CA ASP A 238 10.23 -12.28 27.74
C ASP A 238 9.04 -12.01 26.81
N ALA A 239 9.03 -12.70 25.67
CA ALA A 239 8.00 -12.52 24.66
C ALA A 239 6.63 -13.01 25.15
N ASP A 240 6.58 -14.09 25.95
CA ASP A 240 5.32 -14.59 26.50
C ASP A 240 4.65 -13.57 27.43
N ALA A 241 5.45 -12.84 28.20
CA ALA A 241 4.95 -11.75 29.03
C ALA A 241 4.34 -10.61 28.20
N LEU A 242 4.94 -10.25 27.06
CA LEU A 242 4.36 -9.27 26.12
C LEU A 242 3.07 -9.80 25.50
N LEU A 243 3.05 -11.07 25.08
CA LEU A 243 1.86 -11.68 24.47
C LEU A 243 0.69 -11.81 25.46
N ALA A 244 0.97 -11.98 26.75
CA ALA A 244 -0.04 -11.99 27.81
C ALA A 244 -0.57 -10.59 28.19
N ASP A 245 0.02 -9.51 27.68
CA ASP A 245 -0.39 -8.15 28.03
C ASP A 245 -1.78 -7.81 27.46
N PRO A 246 -2.78 -7.48 28.30
CA PRO A 246 -4.13 -7.16 27.84
C PRO A 246 -4.22 -5.82 27.10
N GLY A 247 -3.22 -4.94 27.25
CA GLY A 247 -3.14 -3.66 26.53
C GLY A 247 -2.48 -3.76 25.16
N VAL A 248 -2.11 -4.97 24.70
CA VAL A 248 -1.62 -5.23 23.34
C VAL A 248 -2.72 -5.92 22.55
N GLY A 249 -3.14 -5.35 21.43
CA GLY A 249 -4.10 -5.94 20.48
C GLY A 249 -3.46 -6.33 19.14
N LEU A 250 -2.31 -5.74 18.81
CA LEU A 250 -1.52 -6.02 17.62
C LEU A 250 -0.06 -6.29 18.01
N VAL A 251 0.56 -7.32 17.46
CA VAL A 251 1.99 -7.59 17.60
C VAL A 251 2.70 -7.34 16.28
N ILE A 252 3.79 -6.57 16.30
CA ILE A 252 4.73 -6.48 15.18
C ILE A 252 5.90 -7.42 15.47
N VAL A 253 6.07 -8.45 14.65
CA VAL A 253 7.19 -9.40 14.72
C VAL A 253 8.33 -8.87 13.85
N SER A 254 9.37 -8.35 14.48
CA SER A 254 10.60 -7.78 13.87
C SER A 254 11.85 -8.54 14.34
N THR A 255 11.73 -9.85 14.47
CA THR A 255 12.83 -10.77 14.84
C THR A 255 13.58 -11.27 13.59
N PRO A 256 14.61 -12.11 13.73
CA PRO A 256 15.22 -12.75 12.57
C PRO A 256 14.22 -13.69 11.83
N PRO A 257 14.33 -13.84 10.49
CA PRO A 257 13.31 -14.47 9.66
C PRO A 257 12.97 -15.92 10.01
N ASN A 258 13.96 -16.71 10.42
CA ASN A 258 13.77 -18.10 10.85
C ASN A 258 12.88 -18.25 12.09
N THR A 259 12.52 -17.16 12.78
CA THR A 259 11.62 -17.16 13.95
C THR A 259 10.26 -16.54 13.67
N HIS A 260 10.04 -15.97 12.48
CA HIS A 260 8.80 -15.26 12.15
C HIS A 260 7.57 -16.14 12.31
N ALA A 261 7.58 -17.34 11.72
CA ALA A 261 6.43 -18.23 11.76
C ALA A 261 6.05 -18.64 13.19
N GLU A 262 7.05 -18.97 14.01
CA GLU A 262 6.84 -19.33 15.43
C GLU A 262 6.19 -18.18 16.19
N TRP A 263 6.76 -16.97 16.12
CA TRP A 263 6.26 -15.83 16.87
C TRP A 263 4.90 -15.34 16.38
N THR A 264 4.64 -15.40 15.07
CA THR A 264 3.32 -15.10 14.51
C THR A 264 2.27 -16.05 15.06
N LEU A 265 2.51 -17.37 14.99
CA LEU A 265 1.54 -18.37 15.48
C LEU A 265 1.26 -18.19 16.97
N ARG A 266 2.29 -17.96 17.79
CA ARG A 266 2.13 -17.71 19.23
C ARG A 266 1.36 -16.43 19.53
N ALA A 267 1.57 -15.36 18.76
CA ALA A 267 0.82 -14.12 18.92
C ALA A 267 -0.66 -14.29 18.52
N LEU A 268 -0.94 -15.00 17.43
CA LEU A 268 -2.29 -15.35 17.02
C LEU A 268 -2.99 -16.22 18.07
N ASP A 269 -2.30 -17.23 18.63
CA ASP A 269 -2.81 -18.06 19.73
C ASP A 269 -3.10 -17.28 21.00
N ALA A 270 -2.36 -16.20 21.26
CA ALA A 270 -2.63 -15.25 22.34
C ALA A 270 -3.77 -14.26 22.02
N GLY A 271 -4.47 -14.43 20.89
CA GLY A 271 -5.59 -13.58 20.47
C GLY A 271 -5.16 -12.21 19.94
N LYS A 272 -3.93 -12.08 19.43
CA LYS A 272 -3.38 -10.82 18.92
C LYS A 272 -3.34 -10.83 17.41
N SER A 273 -3.76 -9.74 16.77
CA SER A 273 -3.47 -9.50 15.35
C SER A 273 -1.94 -9.39 15.16
N VAL A 274 -1.45 -9.69 13.96
CA VAL A 274 0.00 -9.72 13.67
C VAL A 274 0.36 -8.93 12.41
N VAL A 275 1.38 -8.08 12.52
CA VAL A 275 2.21 -7.65 11.40
C VAL A 275 3.54 -8.38 11.52
N VAL A 276 4.00 -9.01 10.46
CA VAL A 276 5.30 -9.70 10.43
C VAL A 276 6.23 -9.03 9.43
N GLU A 277 7.48 -8.86 9.82
CA GLU A 277 8.53 -8.35 8.94
C GLU A 277 8.74 -9.26 7.72
N LYS A 278 9.35 -8.68 6.69
CA LYS A 278 9.81 -9.45 5.53
C LYS A 278 11.09 -10.23 5.87
N PRO A 279 11.34 -11.38 5.23
CA PRO A 279 10.38 -12.19 4.46
C PRO A 279 9.29 -12.76 5.39
N PHE A 280 8.10 -13.03 4.85
CA PHE A 280 6.96 -13.53 5.63
C PHE A 280 7.34 -14.75 6.51
N CYS A 281 7.98 -15.74 5.89
CA CYS A 281 8.56 -16.92 6.51
C CYS A 281 9.45 -17.62 5.48
N LEU A 282 10.04 -18.78 5.81
CA LEU A 282 11.00 -19.45 4.94
C LEU A 282 10.35 -20.50 4.04
N THR A 283 9.18 -21.01 4.40
CA THR A 283 8.48 -22.05 3.63
C THR A 283 7.01 -21.74 3.40
N VAL A 284 6.44 -22.26 2.31
CA VAL A 284 5.00 -22.14 2.04
C VAL A 284 4.15 -22.82 3.12
N ALA A 285 4.62 -23.93 3.68
CA ALA A 285 3.92 -24.61 4.77
C ALA A 285 3.80 -23.73 6.02
N GLU A 286 4.85 -23.00 6.39
CA GLU A 286 4.79 -22.02 7.49
C GLU A 286 3.84 -20.85 7.16
N ALA A 287 3.83 -20.40 5.91
CA ALA A 287 2.95 -19.33 5.45
C ALA A 287 1.47 -19.78 5.54
N ASP A 288 1.17 -20.99 5.06
CA ASP A 288 -0.17 -21.56 5.10
C ASP A 288 -0.66 -21.73 6.54
N ALA A 289 0.18 -22.28 7.44
CA ALA A 289 -0.16 -22.42 8.85
C ALA A 289 -0.50 -21.08 9.54
N GLN A 290 0.25 -20.02 9.25
CA GLN A 290 -0.02 -18.68 9.79
C GLN A 290 -1.33 -18.09 9.25
N ILE A 291 -1.60 -18.27 7.95
CA ILE A 291 -2.82 -17.78 7.29
C ILE A 291 -4.05 -18.49 7.85
N GLU A 292 -3.99 -19.81 7.96
CA GLU A 292 -5.06 -20.64 8.54
C GLU A 292 -5.33 -20.23 9.99
N ALA A 293 -4.28 -20.11 10.82
CA ALA A 293 -4.43 -19.72 12.22
C ALA A 293 -5.10 -18.34 12.40
N ALA A 294 -4.73 -17.37 11.57
CA ALA A 294 -5.32 -16.04 11.59
C ALA A 294 -6.79 -16.05 11.16
N ALA A 295 -7.13 -16.79 10.10
CA ALA A 295 -8.49 -16.92 9.59
C ALA A 295 -9.42 -17.62 10.60
N GLU A 296 -8.96 -18.69 11.25
CA GLU A 296 -9.73 -19.41 12.28
C GLU A 296 -10.11 -18.53 13.48
N ARG A 297 -9.31 -17.50 13.76
CA ARG A 297 -9.46 -16.62 14.94
C ARG A 297 -10.06 -15.25 14.60
N ASP A 298 -10.35 -15.00 13.32
CA ASP A 298 -10.78 -13.68 12.81
C ASP A 298 -9.80 -12.55 13.21
N LEU A 299 -8.50 -12.83 13.09
CA LEU A 299 -7.42 -11.90 13.42
C LEU A 299 -6.74 -11.39 12.16
N THR A 300 -6.28 -10.14 12.20
CA THR A 300 -5.50 -9.56 11.10
C THR A 300 -4.13 -10.22 11.06
N LEU A 301 -3.71 -10.65 9.87
CA LEU A 301 -2.33 -10.99 9.53
C LEU A 301 -1.91 -10.11 8.36
N ALA A 302 -0.76 -9.46 8.44
CA ALA A 302 -0.17 -8.70 7.34
C ALA A 302 1.35 -8.81 7.34
N VAL A 303 1.95 -8.76 6.15
CA VAL A 303 3.42 -8.75 6.00
C VAL A 303 3.85 -7.32 5.70
N TYR A 304 4.93 -6.85 6.31
CA TYR A 304 5.44 -5.49 6.09
C TYR A 304 6.19 -5.35 4.76
N GLN A 305 5.45 -5.44 3.64
CA GLN A 305 5.95 -5.16 2.29
C GLN A 305 6.00 -3.65 2.02
N ASN A 306 6.79 -2.94 2.82
CA ASN A 306 6.87 -1.47 2.85
C ASN A 306 7.33 -0.82 1.54
N ARG A 307 8.03 -1.58 0.69
CA ARG A 307 8.55 -1.13 -0.60
C ARG A 307 7.49 -1.04 -1.70
N ARG A 308 6.26 -1.53 -1.50
CA ARG A 308 5.14 -1.27 -2.44
C ARG A 308 4.81 0.22 -2.59
N TRP A 309 5.27 1.04 -1.66
CA TRP A 309 5.13 2.51 -1.70
C TRP A 309 6.42 3.22 -2.09
N ASP A 310 7.46 2.52 -2.55
CA ASP A 310 8.64 3.18 -3.10
C ASP A 310 8.22 4.04 -4.30
N ALA A 311 8.73 5.27 -4.31
CA ALA A 311 8.27 6.33 -5.20
C ALA A 311 8.40 5.97 -6.69
N ASP A 312 9.52 5.35 -7.05
CA ASP A 312 9.80 4.87 -8.40
C ASP A 312 8.94 3.66 -8.77
N PHE A 313 8.68 2.75 -7.83
CA PHE A 313 7.74 1.64 -8.07
C PHE A 313 6.30 2.14 -8.30
N LEU A 314 5.84 3.12 -7.53
CA LEU A 314 4.54 3.75 -7.74
C LEU A 314 4.45 4.45 -9.12
N ALA A 315 5.52 5.12 -9.55
CA ALA A 315 5.58 5.71 -10.90
C ALA A 315 5.58 4.64 -12.01
N LEU A 316 6.31 3.54 -11.82
CA LEU A 316 6.27 2.38 -12.73
C LEU A 316 4.85 1.80 -12.82
N LYS A 317 4.17 1.57 -11.69
CA LYS A 317 2.78 1.08 -11.67
C LYS A 317 1.82 2.02 -12.39
N ARG A 318 1.98 3.34 -12.22
CA ARG A 318 1.17 4.33 -12.95
C ARG A 318 1.40 4.23 -14.46
N ALA A 319 2.65 4.18 -14.90
CA ALA A 319 3.00 4.04 -16.32
C ALA A 319 2.48 2.73 -16.93
N TRP A 320 2.53 1.64 -16.16
CA TRP A 320 1.96 0.34 -16.55
C TRP A 320 0.44 0.40 -16.69
N ARG A 321 -0.29 0.93 -15.69
CA ARG A 321 -1.76 1.08 -15.73
C ARG A 321 -2.23 1.98 -16.86
N ALA A 322 -1.50 3.04 -17.14
CA ALA A 322 -1.76 3.93 -18.27
C ALA A 322 -1.41 3.31 -19.63
N GLY A 323 -0.84 2.10 -19.65
CA GLY A 323 -0.48 1.38 -20.87
C GLY A 323 0.62 2.06 -21.69
N LEU A 324 1.50 2.83 -21.05
CA LEU A 324 2.47 3.69 -21.77
C LEU A 324 3.47 2.89 -22.63
N PHE A 325 3.75 1.64 -22.26
CA PHE A 325 4.63 0.73 -23.00
C PHE A 325 3.91 -0.52 -23.54
N GLY A 326 2.57 -0.53 -23.55
CA GLY A 326 1.79 -1.66 -24.07
C GLY A 326 1.71 -2.86 -23.12
N GLU A 327 1.49 -4.04 -23.69
CA GLU A 327 1.43 -5.30 -22.96
C GLU A 327 2.84 -5.73 -22.57
N VAL A 328 3.08 -5.98 -21.29
CA VAL A 328 4.39 -6.39 -20.78
C VAL A 328 4.65 -7.84 -21.15
N PHE A 329 5.83 -8.10 -21.71
CA PHE A 329 6.29 -9.47 -21.98
C PHE A 329 7.60 -9.80 -21.27
N HIS A 330 8.34 -8.79 -20.79
CA HIS A 330 9.56 -8.99 -20.03
C HIS A 330 9.71 -7.95 -18.93
N TYR A 331 10.03 -8.41 -17.72
CA TYR A 331 10.37 -7.59 -16.56
C TYR A 331 11.72 -8.03 -16.03
N GLU A 332 12.59 -7.09 -15.71
CA GLU A 332 13.84 -7.38 -15.04
C GLU A 332 14.09 -6.35 -13.93
N SER A 333 14.60 -6.85 -12.80
CA SER A 333 15.03 -6.02 -11.69
C SER A 333 16.37 -6.49 -11.11
N PHE A 334 17.14 -5.52 -10.62
CA PHE A 334 18.47 -5.75 -10.07
C PHE A 334 18.63 -5.03 -8.74
N VAL A 335 19.41 -5.64 -7.83
CA VAL A 335 19.91 -5.02 -6.61
C VAL A 335 21.30 -5.51 -6.26
N GLY A 336 22.10 -4.62 -5.69
CA GLY A 336 23.46 -4.93 -5.24
C GLY A 336 24.50 -4.04 -5.93
N GLY A 337 25.75 -4.47 -5.84
CA GLY A 337 26.92 -3.72 -6.28
C GLY A 337 28.18 -4.56 -6.07
N TYR A 338 29.31 -3.91 -5.80
CA TYR A 338 30.55 -4.60 -5.44
C TYR A 338 30.94 -4.22 -4.01
N GLY A 339 30.68 -5.12 -3.07
CA GLY A 339 30.92 -4.85 -1.65
C GLY A 339 30.82 -6.10 -0.80
N HIS A 340 31.54 -6.08 0.32
CA HIS A 340 31.43 -7.15 1.31
C HIS A 340 30.07 -7.01 2.05
N PRO A 341 29.26 -8.09 2.15
CA PRO A 341 27.97 -8.06 2.83
C PRO A 341 28.12 -7.86 4.34
N CYS A 342 27.09 -7.41 5.04
CA CYS A 342 27.24 -7.09 6.47
C CYS A 342 27.59 -8.33 7.34
N ASN A 343 28.32 -8.13 8.44
CA ASN A 343 28.68 -9.19 9.39
C ASN A 343 27.61 -9.36 10.48
N TYR A 344 26.40 -9.74 10.08
CA TYR A 344 25.27 -9.98 11.00
C TYR A 344 24.36 -11.10 10.48
N TRP A 345 23.27 -11.41 11.18
CA TRP A 345 22.36 -12.52 10.84
C TRP A 345 21.85 -12.50 9.40
N HIS A 346 21.78 -11.32 8.77
CA HIS A 346 21.38 -11.15 7.37
C HIS A 346 22.24 -12.00 6.42
N SER A 347 23.53 -12.15 6.73
CA SER A 347 24.50 -12.90 5.90
C SER A 347 24.64 -14.39 6.28
N HIS A 348 23.79 -14.85 7.20
CA HIS A 348 23.70 -16.24 7.63
C HIS A 348 22.46 -16.94 7.05
N GLU A 349 22.64 -17.79 6.03
CA GLU A 349 21.55 -18.40 5.24
C GLU A 349 20.56 -19.17 6.11
N ALA A 350 21.05 -19.89 7.13
CA ALA A 350 20.19 -20.64 8.05
C ALA A 350 19.26 -19.74 8.88
N ILE A 351 19.55 -18.44 8.99
CA ILE A 351 18.75 -17.45 9.72
C ILE A 351 17.92 -16.60 8.75
N SER A 352 18.55 -16.08 7.69
CA SER A 352 17.92 -15.14 6.75
C SER A 352 17.15 -15.80 5.60
N GLY A 353 17.41 -17.07 5.31
CA GLY A 353 17.00 -17.74 4.07
C GLY A 353 17.95 -17.47 2.89
N GLY A 354 18.99 -16.66 3.10
CA GLY A 354 19.93 -16.25 2.05
C GLY A 354 19.49 -15.00 1.28
N ALA A 355 20.32 -14.57 0.33
CA ALA A 355 20.08 -13.35 -0.45
C ALA A 355 18.76 -13.38 -1.26
N ILE A 356 18.29 -14.57 -1.64
CA ILE A 356 16.98 -14.76 -2.28
C ILE A 356 15.86 -14.26 -1.37
N TYR A 357 15.93 -14.52 -0.07
CA TYR A 357 14.87 -14.13 0.87
C TYR A 357 15.05 -12.69 1.35
N ASP A 358 16.27 -12.27 1.65
CA ASP A 358 16.50 -10.94 2.21
C ASP A 358 16.12 -9.81 1.23
N TRP A 359 16.67 -9.86 0.01
CA TRP A 359 16.39 -8.88 -1.04
C TRP A 359 15.26 -9.31 -1.98
N GLY A 360 15.17 -10.60 -2.32
CA GLY A 360 14.13 -11.07 -3.22
C GLY A 360 12.72 -10.91 -2.62
N SER A 361 12.55 -10.96 -1.30
CA SER A 361 11.23 -10.70 -0.69
C SER A 361 10.65 -9.33 -1.02
N HIS A 362 11.48 -8.34 -1.36
CA HIS A 362 11.03 -7.05 -1.86
C HIS A 362 10.84 -7.03 -3.39
N TYR A 363 11.85 -7.47 -4.13
CA TYR A 363 11.89 -7.31 -5.59
C TYR A 363 10.96 -8.29 -6.31
N LEU A 364 10.81 -9.50 -5.77
CA LEU A 364 9.82 -10.46 -6.26
C LEU A 364 8.40 -10.02 -5.88
N ASP A 365 8.20 -9.40 -4.72
CA ASP A 365 6.89 -8.80 -4.37
C ASP A 365 6.49 -7.73 -5.38
N TRP A 366 7.41 -6.86 -5.80
CA TRP A 366 7.17 -5.88 -6.86
C TRP A 366 6.76 -6.53 -8.19
N ALA A 367 7.48 -7.57 -8.62
CA ALA A 367 7.15 -8.29 -9.84
C ALA A 367 5.75 -8.92 -9.76
N LEU A 368 5.43 -9.58 -8.64
CA LEU A 368 4.16 -10.29 -8.44
C LEU A 368 2.97 -9.34 -8.22
N ASP A 369 3.22 -8.14 -7.69
CA ASP A 369 2.22 -7.07 -7.54
C ASP A 369 1.92 -6.38 -8.88
N LEU A 370 2.91 -6.27 -9.78
CA LEU A 370 2.73 -5.75 -11.13
C LEU A 370 2.15 -6.79 -12.10
N LEU A 371 2.52 -8.06 -11.96
CA LEU A 371 2.15 -9.18 -12.82
C LEU A 371 1.22 -10.14 -12.06
N PRO A 372 -0.11 -9.95 -12.13
CA PRO A 372 -1.07 -10.74 -11.35
C PRO A 372 -1.23 -12.20 -11.83
N GLN A 373 -0.73 -12.54 -13.01
CA GLN A 373 -0.91 -13.85 -13.63
C GLN A 373 -0.21 -14.96 -12.82
N PRO A 374 -0.72 -16.21 -12.84
CA PRO A 374 -0.05 -17.30 -12.14
C PRO A 374 1.38 -17.52 -12.65
N VAL A 375 2.32 -17.75 -11.73
CA VAL A 375 3.67 -18.19 -12.08
C VAL A 375 3.63 -19.69 -12.32
N GLU A 376 4.05 -20.14 -13.50
CA GLU A 376 4.06 -21.54 -13.89
C GLU A 376 5.31 -22.27 -13.34
N TRP A 377 6.48 -21.66 -13.52
CA TRP A 377 7.73 -22.20 -13.02
C TRP A 377 8.77 -21.11 -12.70
N VAL A 378 9.76 -21.50 -11.88
CA VAL A 378 10.90 -20.68 -11.49
C VAL A 378 12.20 -21.43 -11.76
N SER A 379 13.18 -20.77 -12.37
CA SER A 379 14.56 -21.26 -12.52
C SER A 379 15.51 -20.31 -11.81
N ALA A 380 16.46 -20.81 -11.02
CA ALA A 380 17.40 -19.95 -10.31
C ALA A 380 18.81 -20.54 -10.22
N THR A 381 19.81 -19.66 -10.20
CA THR A 381 21.23 -20.01 -10.04
C THR A 381 21.88 -19.13 -9.00
N THR A 382 22.72 -19.72 -8.15
CA THR A 382 23.45 -19.02 -7.09
C THR A 382 24.95 -19.26 -7.20
N HIS A 383 25.77 -18.27 -6.88
CA HIS A 383 27.22 -18.39 -6.84
C HIS A 383 27.79 -17.91 -5.50
N LYS A 384 28.73 -18.70 -4.97
CA LYS A 384 29.60 -18.33 -3.83
C LYS A 384 31.05 -18.36 -4.31
N ARG A 385 31.73 -17.21 -4.31
CA ARG A 385 33.00 -16.99 -5.02
C ARG A 385 34.03 -16.17 -4.26
N VAL A 386 33.62 -15.19 -3.44
CA VAL A 386 34.53 -14.22 -2.80
C VAL A 386 34.32 -14.17 -1.29
N TRP A 387 33.09 -13.96 -0.82
CA TRP A 387 32.83 -13.63 0.59
C TRP A 387 32.64 -14.86 1.47
N HIS A 388 33.67 -15.70 1.60
CA HIS A 388 33.57 -17.02 2.25
C HIS A 388 33.43 -17.00 3.77
N ASP A 389 33.58 -15.84 4.40
CA ASP A 389 33.34 -15.63 5.83
C ASP A 389 31.84 -15.57 6.19
N VAL A 390 30.98 -15.35 5.19
CA VAL A 390 29.52 -15.43 5.32
C VAL A 390 28.95 -16.59 4.49
N THR A 391 27.71 -16.99 4.76
CA THR A 391 27.12 -18.19 4.13
C THR A 391 26.20 -17.90 2.94
N ASN A 392 25.59 -16.70 2.86
CA ASN A 392 24.75 -16.33 1.73
C ASN A 392 25.50 -16.40 0.39
N ALA A 393 24.81 -16.70 -0.71
CA ALA A 393 25.39 -16.59 -2.04
C ALA A 393 25.78 -15.13 -2.37
N ASP A 394 26.94 -14.95 -3.00
CA ASP A 394 27.43 -13.62 -3.41
C ASP A 394 26.70 -13.10 -4.65
N HIS A 395 26.11 -14.01 -5.44
CA HIS A 395 25.32 -13.68 -6.62
C HIS A 395 24.16 -14.66 -6.75
N THR A 396 22.96 -14.14 -7.03
CA THR A 396 21.78 -14.94 -7.33
C THR A 396 21.03 -14.34 -8.50
N ARG A 397 20.64 -15.20 -9.44
CA ARG A 397 19.75 -14.87 -10.56
C ARG A 397 18.56 -15.82 -10.55
N LEU A 398 17.36 -15.28 -10.74
CA LEU A 398 16.09 -15.99 -10.74
C LEU A 398 15.26 -15.55 -11.95
N LEU A 399 14.68 -16.51 -12.67
CA LEU A 399 13.73 -16.32 -13.76
C LEU A 399 12.38 -16.94 -13.39
N MET A 400 11.31 -16.15 -13.49
CA MET A 400 9.92 -16.58 -13.39
C MET A 400 9.30 -16.62 -14.78
N HIS A 401 8.56 -17.67 -15.07
CA HIS A 401 7.70 -17.76 -16.25
C HIS A 401 6.24 -17.80 -15.81
N PHE A 402 5.44 -16.91 -16.37
CA PHE A 402 4.02 -16.78 -16.07
C PHE A 402 3.18 -17.60 -17.06
N ALA A 403 1.97 -17.98 -16.64
CA ALA A 403 1.07 -18.82 -17.44
C ALA A 403 0.65 -18.19 -18.78
N ASP A 404 0.76 -16.87 -18.93
CA ASP A 404 0.50 -16.12 -20.17
C ASP A 404 1.77 -15.88 -21.01
N GLY A 405 2.91 -16.45 -20.60
CA GLY A 405 4.18 -16.38 -21.32
C GLY A 405 5.05 -15.17 -20.99
N VAL A 406 4.63 -14.31 -20.05
CA VAL A 406 5.49 -13.23 -19.54
C VAL A 406 6.68 -13.82 -18.78
N GLU A 407 7.85 -13.22 -18.93
CA GLU A 407 9.04 -13.57 -18.16
C GLU A 407 9.44 -12.44 -17.21
N ALA A 408 9.82 -12.79 -15.97
CA ALA A 408 10.36 -11.84 -15.00
C ALA A 408 11.69 -12.33 -14.41
N GLU A 409 12.73 -11.49 -14.46
CA GLU A 409 14.04 -11.77 -13.89
C GLU A 409 14.32 -10.91 -12.65
N PHE A 410 14.91 -11.53 -11.64
CA PHE A 410 15.49 -10.86 -10.49
C PHE A 410 16.95 -11.25 -10.32
N THR A 411 17.83 -10.27 -10.15
CA THR A 411 19.24 -10.50 -9.84
C THR A 411 19.67 -9.73 -8.59
N HIS A 412 20.27 -10.45 -7.64
CA HIS A 412 21.04 -9.89 -6.53
C HIS A 412 22.52 -10.18 -6.75
N SER A 413 23.41 -9.20 -6.52
CA SER A 413 24.86 -9.42 -6.61
C SER A 413 25.67 -8.50 -5.71
N ASP A 414 26.51 -9.09 -4.86
CA ASP A 414 27.57 -8.40 -4.09
C ASP A 414 28.90 -8.31 -4.85
N LEU A 415 28.95 -8.89 -6.07
CA LEU A 415 30.13 -8.91 -6.96
C LEU A 415 29.97 -8.07 -8.23
N ALA A 416 28.89 -7.28 -8.32
CA ALA A 416 28.58 -6.46 -9.49
C ALA A 416 29.32 -5.11 -9.45
N ALA A 417 30.56 -5.08 -9.95
CA ALA A 417 31.30 -3.83 -10.15
C ALA A 417 30.68 -2.95 -11.26
N ALA A 418 29.98 -3.57 -12.20
CA ALA A 418 29.09 -2.92 -13.14
C ALA A 418 27.66 -3.38 -12.84
N VAL A 419 26.81 -2.44 -12.44
CA VAL A 419 25.42 -2.72 -12.05
C VAL A 419 24.51 -2.72 -13.27
N LYS A 420 23.51 -3.61 -13.27
CA LYS A 420 22.38 -3.51 -14.20
C LYS A 420 21.45 -2.35 -13.77
N PRO A 421 20.57 -1.84 -14.66
CA PRO A 421 19.49 -0.95 -14.25
C PRO A 421 18.66 -1.56 -13.11
N LYS A 422 18.16 -0.72 -12.19
CA LYS A 422 17.26 -1.18 -11.11
C LYS A 422 16.00 -1.82 -11.70
N TRP A 423 15.52 -1.28 -12.81
CA TRP A 423 14.35 -1.74 -13.55
C TRP A 423 14.64 -1.77 -15.05
N TYR A 424 14.20 -2.84 -15.72
CA TYR A 424 14.19 -2.93 -17.17
C TYR A 424 12.92 -3.68 -17.59
N VAL A 425 11.93 -2.95 -18.12
CA VAL A 425 10.61 -3.50 -18.46
C VAL A 425 10.35 -3.29 -19.93
N LEU A 426 9.98 -4.36 -20.64
CA LEU A 426 9.65 -4.34 -22.06
C LEU A 426 8.18 -4.65 -22.27
N GLY A 427 7.54 -3.84 -23.10
CA GLY A 427 6.20 -4.10 -23.58
C GLY A 427 6.05 -3.86 -25.08
N THR A 428 4.88 -4.21 -25.61
CA THR A 428 4.61 -4.23 -27.06
C THR A 428 4.68 -2.86 -27.74
N ARG A 429 4.71 -1.75 -27.00
CA ARG A 429 4.78 -0.38 -27.54
C ARG A 429 6.01 0.42 -27.07
N GLY A 430 6.85 -0.16 -26.22
CA GLY A 430 7.99 0.56 -25.66
C GLY A 430 8.66 -0.16 -24.50
N ALA A 431 9.51 0.56 -23.79
CA ALA A 431 10.23 0.07 -22.62
C ALA A 431 10.29 1.12 -21.52
N LEU A 432 10.44 0.68 -20.28
CA LEU A 432 10.75 1.54 -19.15
C LEU A 432 12.06 1.08 -18.51
N VAL A 433 13.01 2.01 -18.36
CA VAL A 433 14.31 1.75 -17.74
C VAL A 433 14.45 2.62 -16.50
N GLY A 434 14.74 1.97 -15.37
CA GLY A 434 15.01 2.62 -14.10
C GLY A 434 16.48 2.61 -13.77
N SER A 435 17.16 3.76 -13.85
CA SER A 435 18.58 3.89 -13.53
C SER A 435 18.79 4.21 -12.06
N TRP A 436 19.84 3.62 -11.47
CA TRP A 436 20.25 3.92 -10.10
C TRP A 436 20.60 5.39 -9.91
N ARG A 437 20.22 5.92 -8.76
CA ARG A 437 20.53 7.28 -8.33
C ARG A 437 21.23 7.22 -6.98
N HIS A 438 22.15 8.15 -6.75
CA HIS A 438 22.71 8.40 -5.44
C HIS A 438 22.11 9.70 -4.93
N GLU A 439 21.15 9.61 -4.01
CA GLU A 439 20.52 10.77 -3.43
C GLU A 439 21.24 11.21 -2.14
N ARG A 440 21.42 12.53 -2.01
CA ARG A 440 21.90 13.18 -0.79
C ARG A 440 20.71 13.90 -0.16
N VAL A 441 20.43 13.58 1.08
CA VAL A 441 19.42 14.29 1.88
C VAL A 441 20.16 15.26 2.78
N VAL A 442 19.93 16.55 2.58
CA VAL A 442 20.47 17.60 3.45
C VAL A 442 19.37 17.98 4.43
N GLY A 443 19.53 17.54 5.68
CA GLY A 443 18.65 17.84 6.80
C GLY A 443 19.26 18.83 7.77
N ARG A 444 18.50 19.17 8.82
CA ARG A 444 19.06 19.78 10.02
C ARG A 444 19.04 18.76 11.15
N ASP A 445 20.16 18.63 11.87
CA ASP A 445 20.22 17.80 13.06
C ASP A 445 19.38 18.39 14.21
N VAL A 446 19.28 17.64 15.32
CA VAL A 446 18.53 18.04 16.52
C VAL A 446 18.99 19.36 17.16
N VAL A 447 20.16 19.89 16.77
CA VAL A 447 20.73 21.15 17.26
C VAL A 447 20.74 22.24 16.17
N GLY A 448 20.21 21.95 14.98
CA GLY A 448 20.02 22.88 13.87
C GLY A 448 21.16 22.95 12.85
N ASN A 449 22.20 22.12 12.97
CA ASN A 449 23.30 22.06 11.99
C ASN A 449 22.86 21.36 10.72
N LEU A 450 23.42 21.73 9.57
CA LEU A 450 23.24 20.98 8.34
C LEU A 450 23.88 19.60 8.49
N ALA A 451 23.07 18.55 8.40
CA ALA A 451 23.51 17.16 8.33
C ALA A 451 23.23 16.65 6.92
N GLU A 452 24.23 16.02 6.29
CA GLU A 452 24.06 15.38 4.99
C GLU A 452 24.08 13.86 5.18
N ASP A 453 22.95 13.22 4.87
CA ASP A 453 22.86 11.77 4.82
C ASP A 453 22.86 11.31 3.36
N LEU A 454 23.82 10.45 3.01
CA LEU A 454 23.80 9.74 1.74
C LEU A 454 22.86 8.55 1.89
N LEU A 455 21.76 8.54 1.13
CA LEU A 455 20.88 7.37 1.13
C LEU A 455 21.60 6.17 0.55
N ALA A 456 21.30 4.98 1.09
CA ALA A 456 21.71 3.75 0.44
C ALA A 456 21.13 3.74 -1.00
N PRO A 457 21.85 3.23 -2.01
CA PRO A 457 21.35 3.21 -3.38
C PRO A 457 19.98 2.51 -3.53
N ALA A 458 19.72 1.47 -2.72
CA ALA A 458 18.44 0.77 -2.67
C ALA A 458 17.26 1.61 -2.16
N ASP A 459 17.54 2.66 -1.37
CA ASP A 459 16.53 3.56 -0.80
C ASP A 459 16.36 4.84 -1.60
N SER A 460 17.25 5.07 -2.58
CA SER A 460 17.11 6.16 -3.55
C SER A 460 16.11 5.77 -4.65
N PRO A 461 15.11 6.60 -4.96
CA PRO A 461 14.22 6.37 -6.09
C PRO A 461 14.99 6.35 -7.42
N ALA A 462 14.72 5.36 -8.27
CA ALA A 462 15.32 5.31 -9.60
C ALA A 462 14.87 6.46 -10.49
N LEU A 463 15.75 6.83 -11.42
CA LEU A 463 15.41 7.70 -12.54
C LEU A 463 14.72 6.86 -13.63
N LEU A 464 13.47 7.18 -13.95
CA LEU A 464 12.66 6.40 -14.87
C LEU A 464 12.58 7.04 -16.25
N ASP A 465 13.08 6.34 -17.27
CA ASP A 465 12.98 6.75 -18.67
C ASP A 465 12.04 5.82 -19.43
N LEU A 466 11.03 6.40 -20.09
CA LEU A 466 10.12 5.71 -21.00
C LEU A 466 10.65 5.84 -22.43
N TYR A 467 10.88 4.70 -23.07
CA TYR A 467 11.31 4.58 -24.46
C TYR A 467 10.12 4.15 -25.31
N ALA A 468 9.70 5.00 -26.24
CA ALA A 468 8.63 4.69 -27.18
C ALA A 468 9.16 3.95 -28.41
N GLY A 469 8.27 3.21 -29.09
CA GLY A 469 8.62 2.45 -30.30
C GLY A 469 9.12 3.28 -31.49
N ASP A 470 8.88 4.60 -31.48
CA ASP A 470 9.41 5.56 -32.47
C ASP A 470 10.80 6.10 -32.11
N GLY A 471 11.38 5.67 -30.99
CA GLY A 471 12.68 6.10 -30.48
C GLY A 471 12.63 7.31 -29.56
N ALA A 472 11.46 7.90 -29.28
CA ALA A 472 11.35 8.99 -28.32
C ALA A 472 11.64 8.50 -26.89
N VAL A 473 12.34 9.32 -26.11
CA VAL A 473 12.66 9.04 -24.71
C VAL A 473 12.07 10.14 -23.82
N THR A 474 11.25 9.74 -22.86
CA THR A 474 10.60 10.65 -21.91
C THR A 474 10.97 10.29 -20.49
N ARG A 475 11.59 11.23 -19.76
CA ARG A 475 11.82 11.09 -18.31
C ARG A 475 10.48 11.21 -17.58
N LEU A 476 10.09 10.16 -16.87
CA LEU A 476 8.87 10.16 -16.07
C LEU A 476 9.08 10.93 -14.76
N ALA A 477 8.05 11.64 -14.33
CA ALA A 477 8.01 12.24 -13.00
C ALA A 477 7.82 11.14 -11.94
N VAL A 478 8.62 11.20 -10.88
CA VAL A 478 8.54 10.29 -9.74
C VAL A 478 7.86 11.04 -8.59
N PRO A 479 6.69 10.60 -8.10
CA PRO A 479 5.98 11.27 -7.02
C PRO A 479 6.75 11.10 -5.70
N PRO A 480 6.56 11.98 -4.70
CA PRO A 480 7.13 11.75 -3.38
C PRO A 480 6.57 10.45 -2.77
N ARG A 481 7.42 9.71 -2.03
CA ARG A 481 7.00 8.51 -1.29
C ARG A 481 5.91 8.87 -0.29
N PRO A 482 4.74 8.22 -0.31
CA PRO A 482 3.72 8.42 0.71
C PRO A 482 4.26 8.00 2.09
N ARG A 483 4.28 8.94 3.05
CA ARG A 483 4.80 8.69 4.41
C ARG A 483 3.95 7.66 5.17
N ASN A 484 4.58 6.69 5.82
CA ASN A 484 3.92 5.72 6.70
C ASN A 484 2.70 5.00 6.07
N ALA A 485 2.70 4.82 4.75
CA ALA A 485 1.51 4.38 4.02
C ALA A 485 0.99 3.02 4.48
N PHE A 486 1.89 2.06 4.73
CA PHE A 486 1.53 0.76 5.29
C PHE A 486 0.80 0.90 6.62
N HIS A 487 1.35 1.66 7.58
CA HIS A 487 0.74 1.86 8.91
C HIS A 487 -0.59 2.59 8.83
N ARG A 488 -0.75 3.54 7.89
CA ARG A 488 -2.04 4.20 7.65
C ARG A 488 -3.08 3.22 7.10
N GLU A 489 -2.70 2.36 6.15
CA GLU A 489 -3.60 1.31 5.67
C GLU A 489 -3.94 0.30 6.76
N LEU A 490 -2.97 -0.08 7.60
CA LEU A 490 -3.15 -0.96 8.74
C LEU A 490 -4.14 -0.39 9.76
N ALA A 491 -4.00 0.89 10.11
CA ALA A 491 -4.93 1.56 11.00
C ALA A 491 -6.33 1.68 10.37
N ASP A 492 -6.44 1.99 9.08
CA ASP A 492 -7.73 1.94 8.37
C ASP A 492 -8.36 0.54 8.37
N HIS A 493 -7.55 -0.50 8.24
CA HIS A 493 -8.01 -1.88 8.28
C HIS A 493 -8.56 -2.23 9.67
N LEU A 494 -7.76 -2.00 10.71
CA LEU A 494 -8.10 -2.34 12.09
C LEU A 494 -9.28 -1.52 12.63
N LEU A 495 -9.38 -0.24 12.27
CA LEU A 495 -10.33 0.70 12.89
C LEU A 495 -11.59 0.92 12.05
N ALA A 496 -11.48 0.78 10.73
CA ALA A 496 -12.56 1.09 9.79
C ALA A 496 -12.92 -0.07 8.86
N GLY A 497 -12.27 -1.23 8.97
CA GLY A 497 -12.55 -2.42 8.15
C GLY A 497 -12.14 -2.27 6.69
N ALA A 498 -11.25 -1.31 6.36
CA ALA A 498 -10.77 -1.17 4.99
C ALA A 498 -9.86 -2.35 4.60
N PRO A 499 -9.83 -2.79 3.34
CA PRO A 499 -8.88 -3.81 2.91
C PRO A 499 -7.44 -3.29 2.93
N MET A 500 -6.51 -4.19 3.26
CA MET A 500 -5.07 -3.99 3.10
C MET A 500 -4.66 -4.24 1.63
N SER A 501 -3.75 -3.42 1.10
CA SER A 501 -3.16 -3.68 -0.22
C SER A 501 -2.20 -4.88 -0.21
N VAL A 502 -1.54 -5.12 0.92
CA VAL A 502 -0.68 -6.29 1.16
C VAL A 502 -1.52 -7.37 1.83
N THR A 503 -1.77 -8.46 1.12
CA THR A 503 -2.52 -9.61 1.65
C THR A 503 -1.58 -10.74 2.08
N PRO A 504 -1.97 -11.57 3.06
CA PRO A 504 -1.21 -12.76 3.42
C PRO A 504 -1.03 -13.71 2.24
N LEU A 505 -2.07 -13.93 1.43
CA LEU A 505 -2.01 -14.76 0.23
C LEU A 505 -1.02 -14.22 -0.82
N GLY A 506 -0.98 -12.90 -1.02
CA GLY A 506 0.01 -12.28 -1.90
C GLY A 506 1.44 -12.51 -1.40
N SER A 507 1.64 -12.43 -0.08
CA SER A 507 2.95 -12.66 0.54
C SER A 507 3.34 -14.15 0.53
N ARG A 508 2.37 -15.06 0.66
CA ARG A 508 2.55 -16.51 0.49
C ARG A 508 2.96 -16.87 -0.94
N ARG A 509 2.38 -16.21 -1.96
CA ARG A 509 2.82 -16.34 -3.36
C ARG A 509 4.29 -15.95 -3.55
N ASN A 510 4.75 -14.90 -2.85
CA ASN A 510 6.15 -14.50 -2.86
C ASN A 510 7.06 -15.55 -2.20
N VAL A 511 6.67 -16.09 -1.04
CA VAL A 511 7.38 -17.23 -0.41
C VAL A 511 7.45 -18.44 -1.34
N ALA A 512 6.39 -18.75 -2.06
CA ALA A 512 6.36 -19.86 -3.01
C ALA A 512 7.40 -19.71 -4.15
N VAL A 513 7.59 -18.48 -4.65
CA VAL A 513 8.63 -18.18 -5.65
C VAL A 513 10.03 -18.34 -5.05
N MET A 514 10.27 -17.79 -3.85
CA MET A 514 11.57 -17.88 -3.18
C MET A 514 11.95 -19.33 -2.85
N GLU A 515 10.99 -20.12 -2.36
CA GLU A 515 11.21 -21.53 -2.05
C GLU A 515 11.47 -22.36 -3.32
N ALA A 516 10.72 -22.12 -4.40
CA ALA A 516 10.96 -22.75 -5.71
C ALA A 516 12.35 -22.40 -6.26
N ALA A 517 12.79 -21.15 -6.09
CA ALA A 517 14.10 -20.70 -6.50
C ALA A 517 15.22 -21.41 -5.75
N VAL A 518 15.11 -21.57 -4.42
CA VAL A 518 16.10 -22.34 -3.65
C VAL A 518 16.16 -23.79 -4.11
N ARG A 519 15.01 -24.44 -4.36
CA ARG A 519 14.98 -25.80 -4.93
C ARG A 519 15.66 -25.85 -6.30
N SER A 520 15.36 -24.90 -7.18
CA SER A 520 15.95 -24.82 -8.51
C SER A 520 17.47 -24.66 -8.45
N ALA A 521 17.96 -23.75 -7.61
CA ALA A 521 19.40 -23.52 -7.43
C ALA A 521 20.14 -24.77 -6.93
N ARG A 522 19.51 -25.55 -6.03
CA ARG A 522 20.04 -26.83 -5.55
C ARG A 522 20.02 -27.93 -6.61
N ASP A 523 19.05 -27.91 -7.53
CA ASP A 523 18.92 -28.83 -8.68
C ASP A 523 19.59 -28.28 -9.96
N GLY A 524 20.69 -27.53 -9.81
CA GLY A 524 21.50 -27.06 -10.94
C GLY A 524 20.79 -26.05 -11.86
N GLY A 525 19.80 -25.33 -11.37
CA GLY A 525 19.05 -24.32 -12.09
C GLY A 525 17.89 -24.84 -12.93
N ARG A 526 17.50 -26.11 -12.76
CA ARG A 526 16.34 -26.66 -13.48
C ARG A 526 15.04 -25.96 -13.09
N PRO A 527 14.12 -25.67 -14.03
CA PRO A 527 12.82 -25.10 -13.71
C PRO A 527 12.06 -25.94 -12.69
N GLN A 528 11.49 -25.27 -11.68
CA GLN A 528 10.68 -25.88 -10.63
C GLN A 528 9.29 -25.24 -10.62
N PRO A 529 8.19 -26.02 -10.48
CA PRO A 529 6.88 -25.43 -10.22
C PRO A 529 6.84 -24.78 -8.84
N LEU A 530 5.87 -23.91 -8.63
CA LEU A 530 5.61 -23.34 -7.31
C LEU A 530 5.09 -24.43 -6.35
N PRO A 531 5.55 -24.45 -5.09
CA PRO A 531 5.02 -25.38 -4.10
C PRO A 531 3.56 -25.04 -3.76
N GLY A 532 2.70 -26.06 -3.76
CA GLY A 532 1.27 -25.90 -3.46
C GLY A 532 0.52 -25.02 -4.46
N ALA A 533 0.93 -25.05 -5.73
CA ALA A 533 0.26 -24.41 -6.87
C ALA A 533 -0.85 -25.28 -7.46
#